data_AF-A0A392RBY1-F1
#
_entry.id   AF-A0A392RBY1-F1
#
_cell.length_a   1.000
_cell.length_b   1.000
_cell.length_c   1.000
_cell.angle_alpha   90.00
_cell.angle_beta   90.00
_cell.angle_gamma   90.00
#
_symmetry.space_group_name_H-M   'P 1'
#
loop_
_entity.id
_entity.type
_entity.pdbx_description
1 polymer ?
#
loop_
_entity_poly.entity_id
_entity_poly.type
_entity_poly.pdbx_seq_one_letter_code
_entity_poly.pdbx_strand_id
1 'polypeptide(L)' 'MHPLIALNQSTFIKGRNLVDGVLVVNEVVDLAKRTGKECLIFKVDFEKAYASVDWGFLEYMLR' A
#
# COMPACT_ATOMS: atom_id res chain seq x y z
N MET A 1 -10.19 -4.59 18.10
CA MET A 1 -10.22 -4.78 16.64
C MET A 1 -9.22 -3.83 16.01
N HIS A 2 -8.31 -4.35 15.18
CA HIS A 2 -7.49 -3.48 14.33
C HIS A 2 -8.37 -2.97 13.17
N PRO A 3 -8.18 -1.73 12.70
CA PRO A 3 -8.87 -1.25 11.50
C PRO A 3 -8.53 -2.14 10.30
N LEU A 4 -9.55 -2.54 9.53
CA LEU A 4 -9.36 -3.31 8.28
C LEU A 4 -8.55 -2.53 7.24
N ILE A 5 -8.70 -1.19 7.24
CA ILE A 5 -8.00 -0.27 6.35
C ILE A 5 -6.85 0.38 7.11
N ALA A 6 -5.61 0.09 6.70
CA ALA A 6 -4.42 0.69 7.30
C ALA A 6 -4.32 2.19 6.99
N LEU A 7 -3.62 2.96 7.82
CA LEU A 7 -3.45 4.41 7.61
C LEU A 7 -2.68 4.74 6.31
N ASN A 8 -1.76 3.88 5.90
CA ASN A 8 -0.93 4.03 4.70
C ASN A 8 -1.56 3.45 3.42
N GLN A 9 -2.79 2.92 3.48
CA GLN A 9 -3.50 2.47 2.28
C GLN A 9 -4.17 3.66 1.58
N SER A 10 -3.64 4.07 0.42
CA SER A 10 -4.05 5.30 -0.27
C SER A 10 -5.09 5.09 -1.37
N THR A 11 -5.20 3.90 -1.95
CA THR A 11 -6.05 3.64 -3.12
C THR A 11 -7.43 3.11 -2.74
N PHE A 12 -8.43 3.41 -3.57
CA PHE A 12 -9.82 2.96 -3.44
C PHE A 12 -10.56 3.37 -2.15
N ILE A 13 -10.02 4.34 -1.40
CA ILE A 13 -10.66 4.90 -0.20
C ILE A 13 -11.10 6.33 -0.46
N LYS A 14 -12.38 6.65 -0.20
CA LYS A 14 -12.89 8.02 -0.34
C LYS A 14 -12.10 8.98 0.55
N GLY A 15 -11.62 10.07 -0.05
CA GLY A 15 -10.85 11.10 0.65
C GLY A 15 -9.36 10.80 0.81
N ARG A 16 -8.84 9.70 0.23
CA ARG A 16 -7.41 9.43 0.09
C ARG A 16 -7.02 9.48 -1.38
N ASN A 17 -5.89 10.11 -1.69
CA ASN A 17 -5.41 10.27 -3.06
C ASN A 17 -4.18 9.41 -3.33
N LEU A 18 -4.05 8.93 -4.57
CA LEU A 18 -2.85 8.21 -5.02
C LEU A 18 -1.57 9.04 -4.83
N VAL A 19 -1.69 10.36 -5.01
CA VAL A 19 -0.59 11.32 -4.84
C VAL A 19 -0.01 11.30 -3.42
N ASP A 20 -0.84 11.04 -2.40
CA ASP A 20 -0.39 10.96 -1.02
C ASP A 20 0.63 9.82 -0.84
N GLY A 21 0.39 8.68 -1.50
CA GLY A 21 1.34 7.56 -1.49
C GLY A 21 2.67 7.88 -2.17
N VAL A 22 2.62 8.60 -3.29
CA VAL A 22 3.82 9.05 -4.03
C VAL A 22 4.65 10.02 -3.17
N LEU A 23 3.98 10.96 -2.49
CA LEU A 23 4.63 11.93 -1.62
C LEU A 23 5.36 11.24 -0.46
N VAL A 24 4.70 10.28 0.20
CA VAL A 24 5.31 9.53 1.32
C VAL A 24 6.58 8.80 0.86
N VAL A 25 6.56 8.13 -0.29
CA VAL A 25 7.75 7.43 -0.82
C VAL A 25 8.88 8.42 -1.12
N ASN A 26 8.57 9.57 -1.73
CA ASN A 26 9.57 10.60 -2.02
C ASN A 26 10.25 11.11 -0.74
N GLU A 27 9.48 11.44 0.29
CA GLU A 27 10.04 11.91 1.57
C GLU A 27 10.89 10.85 2.27
N VAL A 28 10.50 9.57 2.20
CA VAL A 28 11.29 8.46 2.76
C VAL A 28 12.63 8.32 2.03
N VAL A 29 12.63 8.40 0.70
CA VAL A 29 13.86 8.35 -0.11
C VAL A 29 14.75 9.54 0.17
N ASP A 30 14.19 10.74 0.24
CA ASP A 30 14.95 11.95 0.53
C ASP A 30 15.51 11.95 1.95
N LEU A 31 14.77 11.42 2.93
CA LEU A 31 15.27 11.23 4.29
C LEU A 31 16.45 10.25 4.31
N ALA A 32 16.37 9.13 3.61
CA ALA A 32 17.45 8.16 3.54
C ALA A 32 18.72 8.78 2.93
N LYS A 33 18.58 9.52 1.82
CA LYS A 33 19.68 10.27 1.18
C LYS A 33 20.30 11.30 2.14
N ARG A 34 19.48 12.11 2.80
CA ARG A 34 19.95 13.16 3.74
C ARG A 34 20.66 12.57 4.96
N THR A 35 20.25 11.39 5.41
CA THR A 35 20.83 10.73 6.61
C THR A 35 21.96 9.76 6.28
N GLY A 36 22.31 9.59 5.00
CA GLY A 36 23.34 8.64 4.56
C GLY A 36 22.98 7.18 4.86
N LYS A 37 21.70 6.86 5.05
CA LYS A 37 21.23 5.51 5.34
C LYS A 37 20.93 4.76 4.05
N GLU A 38 21.29 3.49 4.01
CA GLU A 38 20.87 2.59 2.94
C GLU A 38 19.35 2.42 2.95
N CYS A 39 18.74 2.41 1.77
CA CYS A 39 17.30 2.27 1.58
C CYS A 39 17.03 1.31 0.43
N LEU A 40 16.16 0.32 0.69
CA LEU A 40 15.65 -0.61 -0.31
C LEU A 40 14.16 -0.37 -0.50
N ILE A 41 13.75 -0.06 -1.74
CA ILE A 41 12.33 0.03 -2.09
C ILE A 41 11.94 -1.26 -2.79
N PHE A 42 11.02 -2.00 -2.19
CA PHE A 42 10.47 -3.21 -2.79
C PHE A 42 9.10 -2.91 -3.39
N LYS A 43 9.03 -2.91 -4.73
CA LYS A 43 7.77 -2.75 -5.47
C LYS A 43 7.23 -4.12 -5.86
N VAL A 44 6.01 -4.40 -5.43
CA VAL A 44 5.28 -5.64 -5.76
C VAL A 44 3.96 -5.27 -6.42
N ASP A 45 3.54 -6.09 -7.38
CA ASP A 45 2.26 -5.99 -8.06
C ASP A 45 1.68 -7.40 -8.25
N PHE A 46 0.36 -7.50 -8.41
CA PHE A 46 -0.33 -8.76 -8.62
C PHE A 46 -0.76 -8.88 -10.07
N GLU A 47 -0.36 -9.96 -10.75
CA GLU A 47 -0.89 -10.24 -12.08
C GLU A 47 -2.40 -10.56 -11.99
N LYS A 48 -3.21 -9.73 -12.65
CA LYS A 48 -4.67 -9.88 -12.77
C LYS A 48 -5.32 -10.16 -11.40
N ALA A 49 -5.08 -9.30 -10.42
CA ALA A 49 -5.52 -9.47 -9.02
C ALA A 49 -6.97 -9.99 -8.86
N TYR A 50 -7.94 -9.45 -9.61
CA TYR A 50 -9.33 -9.87 -9.54
C TYR A 50 -9.63 -11.22 -10.21
N ALA A 51 -8.80 -11.67 -11.16
CA ALA A 51 -8.92 -13.01 -11.75
C ALA A 51 -8.25 -14.08 -10.89
N SER A 52 -7.20 -13.70 -10.17
CA SER A 52 -6.37 -14.60 -9.37
C SER A 52 -6.82 -14.73 -7.91
N VAL A 53 -7.77 -13.91 -7.46
CA VAL A 53 -8.26 -13.94 -6.07
C VAL A 53 -9.11 -15.18 -5.79
N ASP A 54 -8.90 -15.81 -4.63
CA ASP A 54 -9.80 -16.83 -4.11
C ASP A 54 -11.06 -16.16 -3.54
N TRP A 55 -12.18 -16.34 -4.24
CA TRP A 55 -13.47 -15.76 -3.86
C TRP A 55 -14.04 -16.37 -2.58
N GLY A 56 -13.81 -17.66 -2.32
CA GLY A 56 -14.29 -18.31 -1.10
C GLY A 56 -13.57 -17.78 0.14
N PHE A 57 -12.27 -17.52 0.02
CA PHE A 57 -11.51 -16.83 1.07
C PHE A 57 -11.99 -15.39 1.28
N LEU A 58 -12.26 -14.66 0.20
CA LEU A 58 -12.77 -13.28 0.29
C LEU A 58 -14.12 -13.22 1.01
N GLU A 59 -15.05 -14.11 0.67
CA GLU A 59 -16.35 -14.21 1.34
C GLU A 59 -16.21 -14.56 2.84
N TYR A 60 -15.29 -15.46 3.19
CA TYR A 60 -15.01 -15.79 4.59
C TYR A 60 -14.51 -14.57 5.38
N MET A 61 -13.62 -13.76 4.79
CA MET A 61 -13.05 -12.58 5.43
C MET A 61 -14.03 -11.41 5.58
N LEU A 62 -15.04 -11.33 4.72
CA LEU A 62 -16.04 -10.25 4.71
C LEU A 62 -17.28 -10.54 5.57
N ARG A 63 -17.44 -11.78 6.06
CA ARG A 63 -18.46 -12.15 7.04
C ARG A 63 -18.09 -11.69 8.45
#